data_AF-A0A9E3YEE6-F1
#
_entry.id   AF-A0A9E3YEE6-F1
#
_cell.length_a   1.000
_cell.length_b   1.000
_cell.length_c   1.000
_cell.angle_alpha   90.00
_cell.angle_beta   90.00
_cell.angle_gamma   90.00
#
_symmetry.space_group_name_H-M   'P 1'
#
loop_
_entity.id
_entity.type
_entity.pdbx_description
1 polymer ?
#
loop_
_entity_poly.entity_id
_entity_poly.type
_entity_poly.pdbx_seq_one_letter_code
_entity_poly.pdbx_strand_id
1 'polypeptide(L)'
;LPVVTNSYQVGVESYGLKHMERLAGYERGHEIDRGAGAVVEYDAFTIDGDPARLEAIASYNEDDVRATMALRDWLVVQRATDIEWRDAYLTPDSDIPELDEMVSRLLGFDEDSPERLLGHVLGYWQREYLANLAPKLVALAGDSQAALEHPSVLVDLECLGLQPRFGKNDRPLTPALQFTWPPQELDAPYPDRPPEPRVLLVSNEGYKFKSVHSFDRGQRLVELLWKDDPDDPLPVPTRMAFFNWVRPNPKPDALNELASAVLDPETHGEPSEVAMALLRRDKPRFVAECGLTGKVVPDSVEEMVDWVRHLDQSFVAVQGPPGTGKTWRGARMVHSLIQAGQRVGITAFSHSAIDNLLAEIVDVFSQEDDVGLKAVRRGEEPRSGGLPGVSYAGT
;
A
#
# COMPACT_ATOMS: atom_id res chain seq x y z
N LEU A 1 -31.56 -5.70 -12.57
CA LEU A 1 -30.43 -4.76 -12.63
C LEU A 1 -30.37 -4.14 -11.25
N PRO A 2 -29.37 -4.44 -10.42
CA PRO A 2 -29.25 -3.83 -9.12
C PRO A 2 -29.15 -2.34 -9.33
N VAL A 3 -29.94 -1.64 -8.55
CA VAL A 3 -29.79 -0.21 -8.40
C VAL A 3 -28.52 -0.07 -7.58
N VAL A 4 -27.41 0.25 -8.24
CA VAL A 4 -26.27 0.83 -7.53
C VAL A 4 -26.81 2.09 -6.86
N THR A 5 -27.05 2.00 -5.55
CA THR A 5 -27.59 3.13 -4.80
C THR A 5 -26.42 4.07 -4.52
N ASN A 6 -26.59 5.33 -4.93
CA ASN A 6 -25.59 6.41 -4.85
C ASN A 6 -24.42 6.35 -5.85
N SER A 7 -24.66 5.88 -7.08
CA SER A 7 -23.73 6.09 -8.20
C SER A 7 -24.29 7.07 -9.23
N TYR A 8 -23.38 7.68 -10.00
CA TYR A 8 -23.73 8.46 -11.18
C TYR A 8 -23.23 7.72 -12.42
N GLN A 9 -24.15 7.42 -13.32
CA GLN A 9 -23.79 7.10 -14.69
C GLN A 9 -23.73 8.39 -15.49
N VAL A 10 -22.59 8.64 -16.13
CA VAL A 10 -22.36 9.85 -16.91
C VAL A 10 -21.99 9.48 -18.35
N GLY A 11 -22.45 10.28 -19.31
CA GLY A 11 -22.27 10.02 -20.74
C GLY A 11 -20.89 10.41 -21.26
N VAL A 12 -19.83 9.88 -20.68
CA VAL A 12 -18.43 10.14 -21.07
C VAL A 12 -17.70 8.83 -21.40
N GLU A 13 -16.73 8.92 -22.30
CA GLU A 13 -16.00 7.75 -22.86
C GLU A 13 -15.05 7.08 -21.84
N SER A 14 -14.72 7.77 -20.74
CA SER A 14 -13.86 7.28 -19.67
C SER A 14 -14.17 8.01 -18.36
N TYR A 15 -13.93 7.35 -17.22
CA TYR A 15 -14.04 7.95 -15.89
C TYR A 15 -12.73 8.60 -15.40
N GLY A 16 -11.72 8.73 -16.27
CA GLY A 16 -10.52 9.51 -15.95
C GLY A 16 -10.84 11.00 -15.76
N LEU A 17 -10.10 11.68 -14.88
CA LEU A 17 -10.33 13.08 -14.50
C LEU A 17 -10.56 14.02 -15.70
N LYS A 18 -9.75 13.90 -16.76
CA LYS A 18 -9.85 14.71 -17.99
C LYS A 18 -11.20 14.63 -18.73
N HIS A 19 -11.91 13.52 -18.55
CA HIS A 19 -13.24 13.33 -19.12
C HIS A 19 -14.32 13.82 -18.15
N MET A 20 -14.12 13.54 -16.85
CA MET A 20 -15.06 13.90 -15.79
C MET A 20 -15.12 15.40 -15.51
N GLU A 21 -14.00 16.10 -15.56
CA GLU A 21 -13.91 17.55 -15.29
C GLU A 21 -14.77 18.39 -16.24
N ARG A 22 -15.04 17.89 -17.45
CA ARG A 22 -15.94 18.53 -18.44
C ARG A 22 -17.38 18.60 -17.93
N LEU A 23 -17.80 17.61 -17.15
CA LEU A 23 -19.13 17.58 -16.53
C LEU A 23 -19.26 18.66 -15.45
N ALA A 24 -18.15 18.97 -14.78
CA ALA A 24 -18.06 20.06 -13.82
C ALA A 24 -17.91 21.44 -14.49
N GLY A 25 -17.85 21.51 -15.82
CA GLY A 25 -17.61 22.75 -16.57
C GLY A 25 -16.23 23.34 -16.31
N TYR A 26 -15.26 22.55 -15.85
CA TYR A 26 -13.91 23.03 -15.60
C TYR A 26 -13.18 23.22 -16.94
N GLU A 27 -12.74 24.45 -17.19
CA GLU A 27 -11.88 24.78 -18.32
C GLU A 27 -10.43 24.87 -17.82
N ARG A 28 -9.56 24.01 -18.36
CA ARG A 28 -8.13 24.02 -18.05
C ARG A 28 -7.46 25.28 -18.59
N GLY A 29 -6.50 25.80 -17.83
CA GLY A 29 -5.75 27.01 -18.22
C GLY A 29 -4.75 26.78 -19.34
N HIS A 30 -4.29 25.54 -19.55
CA HIS A 30 -3.20 25.24 -20.49
C HIS A 30 -3.37 23.91 -21.26
N GLU A 31 -3.04 23.91 -22.55
CA GLU A 31 -2.88 22.69 -23.37
C GLU A 31 -1.52 22.03 -23.08
N ILE A 32 -1.40 21.31 -21.96
CA ILE A 32 -0.37 20.27 -21.85
C ILE A 32 -1.04 18.92 -22.09
N ASP A 33 -0.90 18.46 -23.32
CA ASP A 33 -1.44 17.19 -23.77
C ASP A 33 -0.58 16.05 -23.19
N ARG A 34 -1.18 15.27 -22.28
CA ARG A 34 -0.70 14.03 -21.64
C ARG A 34 0.27 14.21 -20.45
N GLY A 35 -0.07 13.55 -19.32
CA GLY A 35 0.74 13.54 -18.09
C GLY A 35 2.15 12.92 -18.22
N ALA A 36 2.49 12.34 -19.37
CA ALA A 36 3.87 11.96 -19.70
C ALA A 36 4.77 13.20 -19.95
N GLY A 37 4.19 14.36 -20.30
CA GLY A 37 4.92 15.60 -20.58
C GLY A 37 5.62 16.19 -19.36
N ALA A 38 4.99 16.15 -18.17
CA ALA A 38 5.60 16.70 -16.95
C ALA A 38 6.90 15.99 -16.56
N VAL A 39 7.01 14.69 -16.81
CA VAL A 39 8.24 13.91 -16.54
C VAL A 39 9.35 14.31 -17.52
N VAL A 40 9.01 14.51 -18.81
CA VAL A 40 9.96 14.94 -19.84
C VAL A 40 10.42 16.38 -19.59
N GLU A 41 9.51 17.28 -19.24
CA GLU A 41 9.84 18.67 -18.91
C GLU A 41 10.70 18.76 -17.64
N TYR A 42 10.45 17.89 -16.65
CA TYR A 42 11.31 17.83 -15.46
C TYR A 42 12.71 17.32 -15.80
N ASP A 43 12.83 16.31 -16.67
CA ASP A 43 14.14 15.81 -17.14
C ASP A 43 14.88 16.87 -17.97
N ALA A 44 14.18 17.65 -18.80
CA ALA A 44 14.79 18.77 -19.50
C ALA A 44 15.25 19.87 -18.52
N PHE A 45 14.47 20.14 -17.47
CA PHE A 45 14.85 21.07 -16.41
C PHE A 45 16.09 20.65 -15.64
N THR A 46 16.29 19.34 -15.35
CA THR A 46 17.51 18.90 -14.68
C THR A 46 18.76 19.10 -15.54
N ILE A 47 18.60 19.25 -16.86
CA ILE A 47 19.69 19.51 -17.81
C ILE A 47 19.97 21.01 -17.96
N ASP A 48 18.94 21.82 -18.25
CA ASP A 48 19.11 23.24 -18.60
C ASP A 48 18.85 24.22 -17.45
N GLY A 49 18.24 23.77 -16.36
CA GLY A 49 17.90 24.58 -15.20
C GLY A 49 16.85 25.67 -15.45
N ASP A 50 16.09 25.61 -16.55
CA ASP A 50 15.12 26.65 -16.91
C ASP A 50 13.91 26.67 -15.95
N PRO A 51 13.73 27.70 -15.12
CA PRO A 51 12.62 27.79 -14.18
C PRO A 51 11.25 27.74 -14.84
N ALA A 52 11.13 28.14 -16.11
CA ALA A 52 9.87 28.12 -16.84
C ALA A 52 9.29 26.70 -16.97
N ARG A 53 10.14 25.67 -16.97
CA ARG A 53 9.72 24.26 -17.00
C ARG A 53 9.05 23.84 -15.69
N LEU A 54 9.62 24.25 -14.55
CA LEU A 54 9.00 24.00 -13.24
C LEU A 54 7.68 24.76 -13.10
N GLU A 55 7.60 25.99 -13.61
CA GLU A 55 6.36 26.78 -13.62
C GLU A 55 5.27 26.09 -14.46
N ALA A 56 5.63 25.55 -15.63
CA ALA A 56 4.71 24.77 -16.46
C ALA A 56 4.22 23.49 -15.77
N ILE A 57 5.11 22.74 -15.11
CA ILE A 57 4.75 21.53 -14.33
C ILE A 57 3.84 21.90 -13.15
N ALA A 58 4.18 22.96 -12.42
CA ALA A 58 3.39 23.43 -11.30
C ALA A 58 1.98 23.84 -11.75
N SER A 59 1.89 24.60 -12.86
CA SER A 59 0.61 25.01 -13.45
C SER A 59 -0.22 23.81 -13.90
N TYR A 60 0.38 22.81 -14.53
CA TYR A 60 -0.30 21.56 -14.91
C TYR A 60 -0.87 20.81 -13.68
N ASN A 61 -0.05 20.63 -12.63
CA ASN A 61 -0.48 19.95 -11.41
C ASN A 61 -1.56 20.75 -10.67
N GLU A 62 -1.44 22.07 -10.66
CA GLU A 62 -2.45 22.95 -10.10
C GLU A 62 -3.80 22.81 -10.84
N ASP A 63 -3.77 22.68 -12.18
CA ASP A 63 -4.97 22.41 -12.97
C ASP A 63 -5.61 21.06 -12.62
N ASP A 64 -4.82 20.00 -12.40
CA ASP A 64 -5.35 18.70 -11.94
C ASP A 64 -6.02 18.80 -10.55
N VAL A 65 -5.42 19.56 -9.62
CA VAL A 65 -6.00 19.79 -8.28
C VAL A 65 -7.30 20.58 -8.38
N ARG A 66 -7.31 21.67 -9.15
CA ARG A 66 -8.48 22.52 -9.34
C ARG A 66 -9.60 21.80 -10.10
N ALA A 67 -9.27 21.00 -11.11
CA ALA A 67 -10.23 20.14 -11.82
C ALA A 67 -10.84 19.10 -10.88
N THR A 68 -10.03 18.48 -10.02
CA THR A 68 -10.50 17.53 -9.01
C THR A 68 -11.46 18.20 -8.02
N MET A 69 -11.12 19.40 -7.56
CA MET A 69 -11.99 20.18 -6.68
C MET A 69 -13.31 20.55 -7.36
N ALA A 70 -13.27 21.05 -8.60
CA ALA A 70 -14.47 21.36 -9.37
C ALA A 70 -15.36 20.13 -9.59
N LEU A 71 -14.77 18.98 -9.91
CA LEU A 71 -15.49 17.72 -10.02
C LEU A 71 -16.13 17.30 -8.70
N ARG A 72 -15.41 17.42 -7.58
CA ARG A 72 -15.93 17.16 -6.24
C ARG A 72 -17.12 18.06 -5.92
N ASP A 73 -17.01 19.36 -6.19
CA ASP A 73 -18.09 20.32 -5.94
C ASP A 73 -19.30 20.07 -6.83
N TRP A 74 -19.08 19.73 -8.11
CA TRP A 74 -20.15 19.32 -9.01
C TRP A 74 -20.86 18.06 -8.49
N LEU A 75 -20.13 17.04 -8.04
CA LEU A 75 -20.70 15.81 -7.46
C LEU A 75 -21.52 16.11 -6.20
N VAL A 76 -21.07 17.05 -5.37
CA VAL A 76 -21.80 17.53 -4.18
C VAL A 76 -23.12 18.19 -4.59
N VAL A 77 -23.12 18.98 -5.67
CA VAL A 77 -24.35 19.61 -6.21
C VAL A 77 -25.33 18.58 -6.77
N GLN A 78 -24.84 17.54 -7.45
CA GLN A 78 -25.73 16.51 -7.99
C GLN A 78 -26.40 15.67 -6.89
N ARG A 79 -25.75 15.57 -5.72
CA ARG A 79 -26.21 14.79 -4.58
C ARG A 79 -27.59 15.24 -4.11
N ALA A 80 -28.51 14.29 -3.97
CA ALA A 80 -29.84 14.58 -3.45
C ALA A 80 -29.75 15.10 -2.00
N THR A 81 -30.55 16.13 -1.70
CA THR A 81 -30.50 16.86 -0.43
C THR A 81 -31.09 16.10 0.75
N ASP A 82 -31.88 15.06 0.47
CA ASP A 82 -32.53 14.17 1.43
C ASP A 82 -31.64 12.99 1.85
N ILE A 83 -30.48 12.83 1.21
CA ILE A 83 -29.47 11.86 1.65
C ILE A 83 -28.66 12.54 2.74
N GLU A 84 -28.52 11.94 3.92
CA GLU A 84 -27.61 12.44 4.95
C GLU A 84 -26.16 12.16 4.56
N TRP A 85 -25.26 13.11 4.86
CA TRP A 85 -23.83 12.83 4.74
C TRP A 85 -23.54 11.63 5.61
N ARG A 86 -22.88 10.63 5.04
CA ARG A 86 -22.39 9.53 5.86
C ARG A 86 -21.45 10.14 6.88
N ASP A 87 -21.79 10.03 8.16
CA ASP A 87 -20.86 10.40 9.22
C ASP A 87 -19.52 9.71 8.98
N ALA A 88 -18.43 10.42 9.23
CA ALA A 88 -17.13 9.79 9.27
C ALA A 88 -17.22 8.67 10.31
N TYR A 89 -17.24 7.41 9.84
CA TYR A 89 -17.29 6.26 10.72
C TYR A 89 -15.89 6.10 11.31
N LEU A 90 -15.68 6.78 12.44
CA LEU A 90 -14.52 6.65 13.31
C LEU A 90 -14.79 5.67 14.45
N THR A 91 -15.88 4.90 14.37
CA THR A 91 -16.28 3.99 15.43
C THR A 91 -15.17 2.96 15.62
N PRO A 92 -14.61 2.86 16.83
CA PRO A 92 -13.50 1.98 17.10
C PRO A 92 -13.82 0.54 16.71
N ASP A 93 -12.88 -0.12 16.05
CA ASP A 93 -12.92 -1.54 15.80
C ASP A 93 -12.74 -2.26 17.16
N SER A 94 -13.71 -3.08 17.55
CA SER A 94 -13.65 -3.85 18.79
C SER A 94 -12.45 -4.79 18.84
N ASP A 95 -11.89 -5.13 17.68
CA ASP A 95 -10.74 -6.02 17.56
C ASP A 95 -9.40 -5.28 17.73
N ILE A 96 -9.36 -3.94 17.64
CA ILE A 96 -8.12 -3.14 17.74
C ILE A 96 -8.32 -1.79 18.50
N PRO A 97 -8.88 -1.80 19.72
CA PRO A 97 -9.27 -0.58 20.43
C PRO A 97 -8.10 0.38 20.74
N GLU A 98 -6.89 -0.15 20.94
CA GLU A 98 -5.69 0.64 21.25
C GLU A 98 -5.27 1.53 20.06
N LEU A 99 -5.40 1.01 18.83
CA LEU A 99 -5.08 1.74 17.61
C LEU A 99 -6.05 2.93 17.43
N ASP A 100 -7.33 2.72 17.72
CA ASP A 100 -8.36 3.76 17.60
C ASP A 100 -8.18 4.87 18.64
N GLU A 101 -7.81 4.50 19.86
CA GLU A 101 -7.49 5.48 20.89
C GLU A 101 -6.28 6.34 20.45
N MET A 102 -5.22 5.71 19.96
CA MET A 102 -4.03 6.43 19.47
C MET A 102 -4.36 7.36 18.31
N VAL A 103 -5.09 6.88 17.31
CA VAL A 103 -5.55 7.70 16.19
C VAL A 103 -6.40 8.87 16.69
N SER A 104 -7.35 8.63 17.59
CA SER A 104 -8.20 9.68 18.16
C SER A 104 -7.38 10.73 18.92
N ARG A 105 -6.38 10.32 19.69
CA ARG A 105 -5.49 11.24 20.42
C ARG A 105 -4.66 12.09 19.47
N LEU A 106 -4.07 11.48 18.44
CA LEU A 106 -3.29 12.19 17.41
C LEU A 106 -4.17 13.16 16.60
N LEU A 107 -5.41 12.79 16.29
CA LEU A 107 -6.38 13.66 15.64
C LEU A 107 -6.91 14.79 16.56
N GLY A 108 -6.54 14.80 17.84
CA GLY A 108 -6.81 15.90 18.77
C GLY A 108 -5.84 17.08 18.66
N PHE A 109 -4.72 16.92 17.94
CA PHE A 109 -3.75 17.99 17.70
C PHE A 109 -4.24 18.96 16.61
N ASP A 110 -3.57 20.12 16.51
CA ASP A 110 -3.88 21.19 15.55
C ASP A 110 -3.93 20.71 14.10
N GLU A 111 -4.75 21.35 13.26
CA GLU A 111 -5.06 20.89 11.89
C GLU A 111 -3.81 20.67 11.01
N ASP A 112 -2.81 21.54 11.14
CA ASP A 112 -1.57 21.51 10.35
C ASP A 112 -0.39 20.83 11.09
N SER A 113 -0.65 20.17 12.23
CA SER A 113 0.41 19.58 13.04
C SER A 113 0.94 18.26 12.44
N PRO A 114 2.24 17.95 12.58
CA PRO A 114 2.80 16.68 12.15
C PRO A 114 2.20 15.48 12.92
N GLU A 115 1.77 15.67 14.15
CA GLU A 115 1.08 14.66 14.97
C GLU A 115 -0.31 14.33 14.39
N ARG A 116 -1.06 15.35 13.97
CA ARG A 116 -2.35 15.12 13.30
C ARG A 116 -2.16 14.41 11.97
N LEU A 117 -1.14 14.77 11.20
CA LEU A 117 -0.77 14.05 9.98
C LEU A 117 -0.42 12.58 10.28
N LEU A 118 0.35 12.32 11.34
CA LEU A 118 0.63 10.96 11.81
C LEU A 118 -0.66 10.20 12.14
N GLY A 119 -1.63 10.84 12.79
CA GLY A 119 -2.96 10.26 13.05
C GLY A 119 -3.67 9.84 11.76
N HIS A 120 -3.62 10.67 10.72
CA HIS A 120 -4.19 10.33 9.41
C HIS A 120 -3.45 9.18 8.71
N VAL A 121 -2.11 9.16 8.77
CA VAL A 121 -1.26 8.09 8.19
C VAL A 121 -1.46 6.77 8.94
N LEU A 122 -1.62 6.80 10.26
CA LEU A 122 -1.87 5.62 11.07
C LEU A 122 -3.28 5.06 10.80
N GLY A 123 -4.30 5.93 10.85
CA GLY A 123 -5.69 5.55 10.58
C GLY A 123 -5.96 5.14 9.12
N TYR A 124 -5.02 5.38 8.18
CA TYR A 124 -5.14 4.92 6.80
C TYR A 124 -5.32 3.41 6.72
N TRP A 125 -4.58 2.63 7.50
CA TRP A 125 -4.60 1.17 7.42
C TRP A 125 -5.95 0.59 7.84
N GLN A 126 -6.60 1.19 8.84
CA GLN A 126 -7.96 0.82 9.24
C GLN A 126 -8.97 1.19 8.15
N ARG A 127 -8.89 2.39 7.59
CA ARG A 127 -9.76 2.80 6.48
C ARG A 127 -9.62 1.88 5.28
N GLU A 128 -8.39 1.48 4.95
CA GLU A 128 -8.10 0.57 3.85
C GLU A 128 -8.64 -0.84 4.12
N TYR A 129 -8.51 -1.33 5.36
CA TYR A 129 -9.11 -2.60 5.78
C TYR A 129 -10.64 -2.57 5.66
N LEU A 130 -11.28 -1.52 6.17
CA LEU A 130 -12.73 -1.35 6.09
C LEU A 130 -13.22 -1.15 4.65
N ALA A 131 -12.46 -0.44 3.81
CA ALA A 131 -12.75 -0.30 2.38
C ALA A 131 -12.69 -1.65 1.66
N ASN A 132 -11.83 -2.58 2.11
CA ASN A 132 -11.81 -3.94 1.60
C ASN A 132 -12.98 -4.78 2.15
N LEU A 133 -13.27 -4.68 3.46
CA LEU A 133 -14.21 -5.55 4.17
C LEU A 133 -15.68 -5.17 3.96
N ALA A 134 -16.02 -3.89 4.10
CA ALA A 134 -17.41 -3.43 4.15
C ALA A 134 -18.21 -3.71 2.85
N PRO A 135 -17.67 -3.52 1.64
CA PRO A 135 -18.41 -3.87 0.41
C PRO A 135 -18.74 -5.36 0.34
N LYS A 136 -17.85 -6.22 0.84
CA LYS A 136 -18.08 -7.68 0.89
C LYS A 136 -19.18 -8.03 1.89
N LEU A 137 -19.19 -7.40 3.07
CA LEU A 137 -20.27 -7.58 4.04
C LEU A 137 -21.62 -7.13 3.50
N VAL A 138 -21.68 -5.97 2.85
CA VAL A 138 -22.89 -5.47 2.20
C VAL A 138 -23.38 -6.44 1.14
N ALA A 139 -22.49 -6.96 0.29
CA ALA A 139 -22.85 -7.91 -0.75
C ALA A 139 -23.35 -9.25 -0.17
N LEU A 140 -22.76 -9.73 0.94
CA LEU A 140 -23.21 -10.95 1.60
C LEU A 140 -24.58 -10.79 2.27
N ALA A 141 -24.83 -9.64 2.89
CA ALA A 141 -26.08 -9.32 3.59
C ALA A 141 -27.21 -8.85 2.65
N GLY A 142 -26.89 -8.46 1.41
CA GLY A 142 -27.85 -7.97 0.42
C GLY A 142 -28.79 -9.04 -0.14
N ASP A 143 -29.53 -8.72 -1.21
CA ASP A 143 -30.30 -9.74 -1.95
C ASP A 143 -29.41 -10.57 -2.90
N SER A 144 -29.94 -11.69 -3.43
CA SER A 144 -29.14 -12.60 -4.27
C SER A 144 -28.69 -11.93 -5.58
N GLN A 145 -29.41 -10.93 -6.07
CA GLN A 145 -29.10 -10.26 -7.33
C GLN A 145 -27.93 -9.28 -7.16
N ALA A 146 -27.93 -8.48 -6.09
CA ALA A 146 -26.83 -7.58 -5.75
C ALA A 146 -25.55 -8.36 -5.42
N ALA A 147 -25.68 -9.50 -4.75
CA ALA A 147 -24.55 -10.37 -4.43
C ALA A 147 -23.92 -11.01 -5.69
N LEU A 148 -24.72 -11.38 -6.69
CA LEU A 148 -24.26 -11.98 -7.95
C LEU A 148 -23.39 -11.03 -8.78
N GLU A 149 -23.64 -9.72 -8.70
CA GLU A 149 -22.88 -8.72 -9.45
C GLU A 149 -21.57 -8.30 -8.74
N HIS A 150 -21.38 -8.70 -7.49
CA HIS A 150 -20.13 -8.41 -6.79
C HIS A 150 -19.06 -9.44 -7.21
N PRO A 151 -17.96 -9.02 -7.84
CA PRO A 151 -17.06 -9.94 -8.56
C PRO A 151 -16.23 -10.85 -7.65
N SER A 152 -16.20 -10.57 -6.34
CA SER A 152 -15.58 -11.42 -5.31
C SER A 152 -16.57 -12.26 -4.49
N VAL A 153 -17.85 -12.37 -4.86
CA VAL A 153 -18.87 -13.09 -4.09
C VAL A 153 -19.39 -14.29 -4.87
N LEU A 154 -19.42 -15.44 -4.21
CA LEU A 154 -20.15 -16.62 -4.66
C LEU A 154 -21.55 -16.60 -4.05
N VAL A 155 -22.56 -16.87 -4.89
CA VAL A 155 -23.96 -16.97 -4.48
C VAL A 155 -24.51 -18.36 -4.78
N ASP A 156 -25.66 -18.66 -4.19
CA ASP A 156 -26.40 -19.92 -4.37
C ASP A 156 -25.50 -21.16 -4.19
N LEU A 157 -24.69 -21.12 -3.13
CA LEU A 157 -23.82 -22.23 -2.76
C LEU A 157 -24.63 -23.45 -2.36
N GLU A 158 -24.31 -24.58 -2.96
CA GLU A 158 -24.84 -25.89 -2.60
C GLU A 158 -23.78 -26.68 -1.84
N CYS A 159 -24.08 -27.08 -0.61
CA CYS A 159 -23.19 -27.90 0.20
C CYS A 159 -23.22 -29.36 -0.29
N LEU A 160 -22.06 -29.88 -0.67
CA LEU A 160 -21.86 -31.26 -1.13
C LEU A 160 -21.51 -32.24 0.01
N GLY A 161 -21.16 -31.70 1.19
CA GLY A 161 -20.87 -32.49 2.39
C GLY A 161 -19.44 -32.34 2.91
N LEU A 162 -19.23 -32.84 4.13
CA LEU A 162 -17.96 -32.75 4.85
C LEU A 162 -17.02 -33.88 4.43
N GLN A 163 -15.82 -33.52 3.98
CA GLN A 163 -14.79 -34.47 3.57
C GLN A 163 -13.68 -34.59 4.63
N PRO A 164 -13.34 -35.81 5.05
CA PRO A 164 -12.21 -36.03 5.95
C PRO A 164 -10.89 -35.72 5.22
N ARG A 165 -9.92 -35.18 5.96
CA ARG A 165 -8.58 -34.88 5.45
C ARG A 165 -7.53 -35.56 6.31
N PHE A 166 -6.49 -36.08 5.66
CA PHE A 166 -5.40 -36.78 6.33
C PHE A 166 -4.05 -36.22 5.86
N GLY A 167 -3.14 -36.05 6.81
CA GLY A 167 -1.76 -35.65 6.57
C GLY A 167 -0.85 -36.85 6.40
N LYS A 168 0.47 -36.63 6.55
CA LYS A 168 1.44 -37.72 6.59
C LYS A 168 1.08 -38.72 7.71
N ASN A 169 1.27 -40.01 7.47
CA ASN A 169 0.99 -41.12 8.40
C ASN A 169 -0.47 -41.19 8.85
N ASP A 170 -1.43 -40.91 7.95
CA ASP A 170 -2.88 -40.96 8.22
C ASP A 170 -3.32 -40.09 9.40
N ARG A 171 -2.54 -39.05 9.75
CA ARG A 171 -2.89 -38.12 10.81
C ARG A 171 -4.14 -37.33 10.40
N PRO A 172 -5.23 -37.35 11.18
CA PRO A 172 -6.41 -36.55 10.86
C PRO A 172 -6.07 -35.06 10.88
N LEU A 173 -6.49 -34.36 9.83
CA LEU A 173 -6.43 -32.91 9.69
C LEU A 173 -7.84 -32.32 9.81
N THR A 174 -7.93 -30.99 9.88
CA THR A 174 -9.22 -30.30 9.80
C THR A 174 -9.95 -30.71 8.51
N PRO A 175 -11.18 -31.24 8.61
CA PRO A 175 -11.94 -31.66 7.44
C PRO A 175 -12.31 -30.44 6.58
N ALA A 176 -12.71 -30.69 5.34
CA ALA A 176 -13.14 -29.63 4.44
C ALA A 176 -14.62 -29.80 4.07
N LEU A 177 -15.41 -28.75 4.22
CA LEU A 177 -16.79 -28.71 3.75
C LEU A 177 -16.78 -28.26 2.28
N GLN A 178 -17.38 -29.07 1.42
CA GLN A 178 -17.39 -28.84 -0.02
C GLN A 178 -18.62 -28.07 -0.45
N PHE A 179 -18.44 -27.12 -1.36
CA PHE A 179 -19.52 -26.38 -1.99
C PHE A 179 -19.35 -26.32 -3.50
N THR A 180 -20.49 -26.31 -4.20
CA THR A 180 -20.57 -25.93 -5.61
C THR A 180 -21.47 -24.70 -5.78
N TRP A 181 -21.47 -24.10 -6.96
CA TRP A 181 -22.22 -22.89 -7.28
C TRP A 181 -22.66 -22.87 -8.75
N PRO A 182 -23.69 -22.09 -9.12
CA PRO A 182 -24.10 -21.92 -10.52
C PRO A 182 -23.04 -21.15 -11.33
N PRO A 183 -23.08 -21.21 -12.68
CA PRO A 183 -22.20 -20.39 -13.52
C PRO A 183 -22.34 -18.89 -13.20
N GLN A 184 -21.22 -18.24 -12.88
CA GLN A 184 -21.15 -16.81 -12.59
C GLN A 184 -19.81 -16.21 -13.04
N GLU A 185 -19.81 -14.91 -13.32
CA GLU A 185 -18.58 -14.16 -13.53
C GLU A 185 -17.93 -13.84 -12.17
N LEU A 186 -16.61 -14.00 -12.13
CA LEU A 186 -15.80 -13.80 -10.93
C LEU A 186 -14.48 -13.16 -11.37
N ASP A 187 -14.01 -12.21 -10.57
CA ASP A 187 -12.61 -11.82 -10.62
C ASP A 187 -11.73 -13.01 -10.24
N ALA A 188 -10.45 -12.97 -10.62
CA ALA A 188 -9.49 -13.92 -10.07
C ALA A 188 -9.44 -13.69 -8.54
N PRO A 189 -10.05 -14.57 -7.72
CA PRO A 189 -10.29 -14.27 -6.32
C PRO A 189 -9.00 -14.22 -5.52
N TYR A 190 -7.97 -14.87 -6.06
CA TYR A 190 -6.63 -14.94 -5.53
C TYR A 190 -5.62 -14.77 -6.67
N PRO A 191 -4.50 -14.07 -6.46
CA PRO A 191 -3.31 -14.30 -7.28
C PRO A 191 -2.89 -15.77 -7.15
N ASP A 192 -2.12 -16.31 -8.09
CA ASP A 192 -1.86 -17.76 -8.22
C ASP A 192 -1.50 -18.52 -6.92
N ARG A 193 -0.99 -17.83 -5.88
CA ARG A 193 -0.87 -18.32 -4.49
C ARG A 193 -0.98 -17.20 -3.45
N PRO A 194 -2.14 -16.93 -2.84
CA PRO A 194 -2.19 -16.10 -1.64
C PRO A 194 -1.62 -16.91 -0.46
N PRO A 195 -0.90 -16.29 0.49
CA PRO A 195 -0.32 -17.02 1.62
C PRO A 195 -1.37 -17.66 2.54
N GLU A 196 -2.55 -17.05 2.66
CA GLU A 196 -3.66 -17.55 3.48
C GLU A 196 -5.01 -17.24 2.79
N PRO A 197 -5.46 -18.05 1.83
CA PRO A 197 -6.75 -17.80 1.17
C PRO A 197 -7.88 -17.98 2.19
N ARG A 198 -8.70 -16.94 2.36
CA ARG A 198 -9.87 -16.94 3.25
C ARG A 198 -11.11 -16.50 2.50
N VAL A 199 -12.26 -16.91 3.02
CA VAL A 199 -13.56 -16.38 2.65
C VAL A 199 -14.26 -15.82 3.88
N LEU A 200 -15.08 -14.82 3.63
CA LEU A 200 -15.96 -14.18 4.59
C LEU A 200 -17.35 -14.81 4.47
N LEU A 201 -17.91 -15.20 5.60
CA LEU A 201 -19.26 -15.73 5.77
C LEU A 201 -20.01 -14.84 6.76
N VAL A 202 -21.30 -14.64 6.55
CA VAL A 202 -22.17 -14.00 7.53
C VAL A 202 -22.69 -15.06 8.50
N SER A 203 -22.64 -14.77 9.79
CA SER A 203 -23.25 -15.58 10.87
C SER A 203 -24.36 -14.77 11.55
N ASN A 204 -25.04 -15.38 12.52
CA ASN A 204 -26.06 -14.67 13.30
C ASN A 204 -25.46 -13.59 14.22
N GLU A 205 -24.18 -13.71 14.57
CA GLU A 205 -23.44 -12.78 15.47
C GLU A 205 -22.52 -11.82 14.71
N GLY A 206 -22.59 -11.78 13.38
CA GLY A 206 -21.78 -10.89 12.55
C GLY A 206 -21.18 -11.61 11.35
N TYR A 207 -19.85 -11.71 11.29
CA TYR A 207 -19.16 -12.41 10.22
C TYR A 207 -18.06 -13.32 10.75
N LYS A 208 -17.76 -14.38 10.01
CA LYS A 208 -16.65 -15.28 10.27
C LYS A 208 -15.80 -15.47 9.04
N PHE A 209 -14.54 -15.79 9.28
CA PHE A 209 -13.64 -16.23 8.24
C PHE A 209 -13.49 -17.74 8.23
N LYS A 210 -13.44 -18.33 7.03
CA LYS A 210 -13.00 -19.71 6.82
C LYS A 210 -11.82 -19.75 5.86
N SER A 211 -10.85 -20.60 6.15
CA SER A 211 -9.72 -20.82 5.24
C SER A 211 -10.17 -21.67 4.07
N VAL A 212 -9.72 -21.32 2.87
CA VAL A 212 -9.95 -22.11 1.66
C VAL A 212 -8.86 -23.15 1.56
N HIS A 213 -9.24 -24.43 1.51
CA HIS A 213 -8.33 -25.52 1.23
C HIS A 213 -7.98 -25.58 -0.26
N SER A 214 -9.00 -25.53 -1.11
CA SER A 214 -8.88 -25.58 -2.56
C SER A 214 -10.01 -24.80 -3.22
N PHE A 215 -9.75 -24.31 -4.43
CA PHE A 215 -10.71 -23.60 -5.26
C PHE A 215 -10.46 -23.97 -6.72
N ASP A 216 -11.46 -24.57 -7.36
CA ASP A 216 -11.44 -24.93 -8.77
C ASP A 216 -12.61 -24.24 -9.49
N ARG A 217 -12.29 -23.19 -10.24
CA ARG A 217 -13.28 -22.42 -11.02
C ARG A 217 -13.87 -23.24 -12.17
N GLY A 218 -13.10 -24.16 -12.77
CA GLY A 218 -13.56 -24.96 -13.91
C GLY A 218 -14.57 -26.03 -13.48
N GLN A 219 -14.32 -26.66 -12.34
CA GLN A 219 -15.23 -27.64 -11.74
C GLN A 219 -16.35 -27.01 -10.90
N ARG A 220 -16.28 -25.70 -10.64
CA ARG A 220 -17.15 -24.98 -9.70
C ARG A 220 -17.16 -25.67 -8.33
N LEU A 221 -15.96 -25.90 -7.79
CA LEU A 221 -15.76 -26.55 -6.50
C LEU A 221 -14.91 -25.66 -5.59
N VAL A 222 -15.37 -25.47 -4.36
CA VAL A 222 -14.61 -24.79 -3.31
C VAL A 222 -14.66 -25.63 -2.04
N GLU A 223 -13.51 -25.77 -1.41
CA GLU A 223 -13.36 -26.57 -0.20
C GLU A 223 -12.92 -25.65 0.93
N LEU A 224 -13.76 -25.52 1.97
CA LEU A 224 -13.47 -24.69 3.12
C LEU A 224 -13.02 -25.55 4.29
N LEU A 225 -11.92 -25.20 4.95
CA LEU A 225 -11.53 -25.87 6.20
C LEU A 225 -12.63 -25.63 7.24
N TRP A 226 -13.29 -26.71 7.63
CA TRP A 226 -14.48 -26.66 8.45
C TRP A 226 -14.24 -27.41 9.75
N LYS A 227 -14.36 -26.69 10.85
CA LYS A 227 -14.42 -27.25 12.19
C LYS A 227 -15.69 -26.70 12.80
N ASP A 228 -16.54 -27.59 13.30
CA ASP A 228 -17.73 -27.20 14.03
C ASP A 228 -17.27 -26.46 15.29
N ASP A 229 -17.81 -25.26 15.45
CA ASP A 229 -17.66 -24.45 16.63
C ASP A 229 -18.96 -24.63 17.43
N PRO A 230 -18.95 -25.43 18.52
CA PRO A 230 -20.17 -25.74 19.26
C PRO A 230 -20.75 -24.52 19.97
N ASP A 231 -19.92 -23.49 20.24
CA ASP A 231 -20.33 -22.29 20.95
C ASP A 231 -20.93 -21.23 20.00
N ASP A 232 -20.56 -21.25 18.71
CA ASP A 232 -21.16 -20.40 17.68
C ASP A 232 -21.22 -21.15 16.33
N PRO A 233 -22.25 -22.01 16.14
CA PRO A 233 -22.39 -22.84 14.97
C PRO A 233 -22.72 -21.99 13.75
N LEU A 234 -21.83 -22.06 12.75
CA LEU A 234 -22.08 -21.43 11.47
C LEU A 234 -23.19 -22.18 10.73
N PRO A 235 -24.26 -21.48 10.28
CA PRO A 235 -25.18 -22.09 9.32
C PRO A 235 -24.42 -22.47 8.05
N VAL A 236 -24.90 -23.49 7.36
CA VAL A 236 -24.36 -23.87 6.05
C VAL A 236 -24.53 -22.65 5.11
N PRO A 237 -23.45 -22.05 4.61
CA PRO A 237 -23.52 -20.80 3.88
C PRO A 237 -24.11 -21.03 2.50
N THR A 238 -25.04 -20.17 2.10
CA THR A 238 -25.52 -20.06 0.71
C THR A 238 -24.76 -18.99 -0.08
N ARG A 239 -23.93 -18.18 0.59
CA ARG A 239 -23.06 -17.18 -0.03
C ARG A 239 -21.72 -17.06 0.69
N MET A 240 -20.67 -16.70 -0.04
CA MET A 240 -19.36 -16.38 0.54
C MET A 240 -18.63 -15.32 -0.27
N ALA A 241 -17.82 -14.49 0.38
CA ALA A 241 -16.99 -13.50 -0.30
C ALA A 241 -15.51 -13.87 -0.15
N PHE A 242 -14.75 -13.84 -1.24
CA PHE A 242 -13.31 -14.04 -1.17
C PHE A 242 -12.65 -12.88 -0.40
N PHE A 243 -11.83 -13.22 0.58
CA PHE A 243 -11.10 -12.24 1.39
C PHE A 243 -9.63 -12.23 0.99
N ASN A 244 -9.28 -11.30 0.10
CA ASN A 244 -7.97 -11.16 -0.53
C ASN A 244 -7.10 -10.09 0.14
N TRP A 245 -7.32 -9.81 1.43
CA TRP A 245 -6.56 -8.82 2.17
C TRP A 245 -5.10 -9.25 2.37
N VAL A 246 -4.18 -8.45 1.84
CA VAL A 246 -2.75 -8.60 2.12
C VAL A 246 -2.45 -7.85 3.41
N ARG A 247 -2.01 -8.58 4.44
CA ARG A 247 -1.69 -7.96 5.74
C ARG A 247 -0.60 -6.90 5.56
N PRO A 248 -0.79 -5.67 6.06
CA PRO A 248 0.14 -4.57 5.85
C PRO A 248 1.36 -4.61 6.79
N ASN A 249 1.35 -5.45 7.81
CA ASN A 249 2.46 -5.62 8.76
C ASN A 249 3.79 -5.92 8.03
N PRO A 250 4.91 -5.37 8.53
CA PRO A 250 5.06 -4.64 9.80
C PRO A 250 4.82 -3.13 9.71
N LYS A 251 4.28 -2.60 8.60
CA LYS A 251 4.18 -1.13 8.40
C LYS A 251 3.32 -0.41 9.47
N PRO A 252 2.12 -0.88 9.83
CA PRO A 252 1.34 -0.24 10.89
C PRO A 252 2.03 -0.36 12.25
N ASP A 253 2.75 -1.45 12.52
CA ASP A 253 3.47 -1.65 13.79
C ASP A 253 4.54 -0.57 13.98
N ALA A 254 5.33 -0.27 12.94
CA ALA A 254 6.33 0.80 12.99
C ALA A 254 5.71 2.20 13.18
N LEU A 255 4.53 2.44 12.60
CA LEU A 255 3.80 3.70 12.79
C LEU A 255 3.19 3.80 14.20
N ASN A 256 2.73 2.67 14.75
CA ASN A 256 2.27 2.59 16.13
C ASN A 256 3.42 2.89 17.10
N GLU A 257 4.59 2.29 16.90
CA GLU A 257 5.78 2.60 17.73
C GLU A 257 6.12 4.09 17.70
N LEU A 258 6.10 4.72 16.51
CA LEU A 258 6.31 6.16 16.37
C LEU A 258 5.22 6.96 17.08
N ALA A 259 3.95 6.60 16.91
CA ALA A 259 2.82 7.26 17.54
C ALA A 259 2.87 7.18 19.06
N SER A 260 3.25 6.03 19.62
CA SER A 260 3.45 5.86 21.06
C SER A 260 4.58 6.75 21.58
N ALA A 261 5.70 6.83 20.86
CA ALA A 261 6.81 7.74 21.20
C ALA A 261 6.42 9.23 21.09
N VAL A 262 5.57 9.61 20.14
CA VAL A 262 5.05 10.99 20.02
C VAL A 262 4.09 11.34 21.15
N LEU A 263 3.21 10.42 21.53
CA LEU A 263 2.16 10.64 22.52
C LEU A 263 2.65 10.52 23.96
N ASP A 264 3.68 9.70 24.20
CA ASP A 264 4.28 9.46 25.51
C ASP A 264 5.78 9.11 25.38
N PRO A 265 6.63 10.12 25.13
CA PRO A 265 8.08 9.94 25.01
C PRO A 265 8.74 9.41 26.30
N GLU A 266 8.16 9.69 27.48
CA GLU A 266 8.71 9.24 28.76
C GLU A 266 8.69 7.72 28.89
N THR A 267 7.61 7.07 28.40
CA THR A 267 7.47 5.61 28.42
C THR A 267 8.11 4.93 27.22
N HIS A 268 7.98 5.52 26.02
CA HIS A 268 8.33 4.87 24.76
C HIS A 268 9.65 5.35 24.15
N GLY A 269 10.33 6.31 24.78
CA GLY A 269 11.52 6.95 24.27
C GLY A 269 11.21 8.08 23.29
N GLU A 270 12.23 8.87 22.95
CA GLU A 270 12.09 9.97 22.01
C GLU A 270 11.64 9.49 20.62
N PRO A 271 10.71 10.20 19.95
CA PRO A 271 10.28 9.83 18.61
C PRO A 271 11.44 9.92 17.62
N SER A 272 11.41 9.06 16.60
CA SER A 272 12.42 9.05 15.54
C SER A 272 12.49 10.39 14.83
N GLU A 273 13.62 11.09 14.97
CA GLU A 273 13.80 12.43 14.41
C GLU A 273 13.71 12.43 12.87
N VAL A 274 14.18 11.37 12.20
CA VAL A 274 14.03 11.22 10.73
C VAL A 274 12.56 11.11 10.34
N ALA A 275 11.78 10.33 11.10
CA ALA A 275 10.36 10.13 10.79
C ALA A 275 9.56 11.41 11.03
N MET A 276 9.85 12.14 12.11
CA MET A 276 9.24 13.43 12.38
C MET A 276 9.65 14.49 11.36
N ALA A 277 10.91 14.50 10.91
CA ALA A 277 11.37 15.38 9.84
C ALA A 277 10.60 15.16 8.52
N LEU A 278 10.29 13.90 8.18
CA LEU A 278 9.45 13.57 7.03
C LEU A 278 8.03 14.14 7.18
N LEU A 279 7.41 14.00 8.36
CA LEU A 279 6.06 14.52 8.64
C LEU A 279 6.01 16.05 8.59
N ARG A 280 7.03 16.72 9.13
CA ARG A 280 7.18 18.19 9.10
C ARG A 280 7.59 18.73 7.73
N ARG A 281 8.00 17.86 6.80
CA ARG A 281 8.59 18.22 5.49
C ARG A 281 9.83 19.10 5.67
N ASP A 282 10.64 18.76 6.67
CA ASP A 282 11.87 19.47 6.96
C ASP A 282 12.85 19.34 5.78
N LYS A 283 13.69 20.37 5.60
CA LYS A 283 14.80 20.28 4.67
C LYS A 283 15.85 19.27 5.18
N PRO A 284 16.63 18.64 4.30
CA PRO A 284 17.71 17.76 4.72
C PRO A 284 18.64 18.47 5.70
N ARG A 285 18.95 17.79 6.81
CA ARG A 285 19.87 18.27 7.85
C ARG A 285 21.20 17.55 7.72
N PHE A 286 22.27 18.33 7.79
CA PHE A 286 23.65 17.84 7.73
C PHE A 286 24.41 18.31 8.97
N VAL A 287 25.44 17.55 9.34
CA VAL A 287 26.47 18.03 10.28
C VAL A 287 27.08 19.31 9.71
N ALA A 288 27.25 20.34 10.55
CA ALA A 288 27.59 21.70 10.14
C ALA A 288 28.74 21.76 9.10
N GLU A 289 28.59 22.65 8.10
CA GLU A 289 29.53 22.91 6.99
C GLU A 289 29.65 21.84 5.88
N CYS A 290 28.93 20.72 5.96
CA CYS A 290 29.01 19.61 4.97
C CYS A 290 27.73 19.41 4.14
N GLY A 291 26.81 20.39 4.14
CA GLY A 291 25.50 20.27 3.51
C GLY A 291 25.42 20.77 2.07
N LEU A 292 24.30 20.48 1.40
CA LEU A 292 23.98 20.99 0.08
C LEU A 292 23.88 22.53 0.10
N THR A 293 24.81 23.22 -0.57
CA THR A 293 24.95 24.69 -0.53
C THR A 293 24.08 25.44 -1.56
N GLY A 294 23.04 24.81 -2.11
CA GLY A 294 22.17 25.41 -3.13
C GLY A 294 20.75 24.83 -3.16
N LYS A 295 19.84 25.48 -3.90
CA LYS A 295 18.49 24.95 -4.20
C LYS A 295 18.54 23.77 -5.17
N VAL A 296 19.61 23.66 -5.95
CA VAL A 296 19.85 22.58 -6.90
C VAL A 296 20.87 21.64 -6.27
N VAL A 297 20.48 20.38 -6.08
CA VAL A 297 21.40 19.31 -5.68
C VAL A 297 22.26 19.00 -6.89
N PRO A 298 23.58 19.12 -6.79
CA PRO A 298 24.46 18.83 -7.92
C PRO A 298 24.33 17.36 -8.33
N ASP A 299 24.22 17.10 -9.64
CA ASP A 299 24.08 15.75 -10.20
C ASP A 299 25.44 15.02 -10.33
N SER A 300 26.48 15.51 -9.63
CA SER A 300 27.77 14.84 -9.58
C SER A 300 27.73 13.72 -8.54
N VAL A 301 28.36 12.62 -8.89
CA VAL A 301 28.37 11.40 -8.06
C VAL A 301 29.29 11.62 -6.87
N GLU A 302 30.36 12.37 -7.10
CA GLU A 302 31.37 12.77 -6.14
C GLU A 302 30.73 13.56 -5.00
N GLU A 303 29.86 14.52 -5.31
CA GLU A 303 29.17 15.29 -4.27
C GLU A 303 28.12 14.45 -3.54
N MET A 304 27.39 13.57 -4.24
CA MET A 304 26.48 12.61 -3.60
C MET A 304 27.18 11.70 -2.60
N VAL A 305 28.36 11.22 -2.96
CA VAL A 305 29.23 10.39 -2.10
C VAL A 305 29.76 11.19 -0.90
N ASP A 306 30.00 12.49 -1.08
CA ASP A 306 30.47 13.39 -0.03
C ASP A 306 29.36 13.71 0.99
N TRP A 307 28.26 14.34 0.55
CA TRP A 307 27.23 14.82 1.48
C TRP A 307 26.48 13.68 2.19
N VAL A 308 26.36 12.49 1.60
CA VAL A 308 25.64 11.37 2.22
C VAL A 308 26.28 10.93 3.54
N ARG A 309 27.59 11.10 3.69
CA ARG A 309 28.34 10.78 4.92
C ARG A 309 28.03 11.75 6.06
N HIS A 310 27.46 12.90 5.75
CA HIS A 310 27.24 13.99 6.69
C HIS A 310 25.75 14.21 7.01
N LEU A 311 24.86 13.32 6.55
CA LEU A 311 23.44 13.40 6.84
C LEU A 311 23.17 13.13 8.33
N ASP A 312 22.55 14.08 9.00
CA ASP A 312 22.41 14.08 10.46
C ASP A 312 20.99 13.69 10.89
N GLN A 313 20.77 12.39 11.09
CA GLN A 313 19.44 11.82 11.40
C GLN A 313 18.34 12.46 10.53
N SER A 314 18.59 12.51 9.23
CA SER A 314 17.72 13.18 8.27
C SER A 314 17.51 12.32 7.02
N PHE A 315 16.90 12.88 6.00
CA PHE A 315 16.60 12.23 4.73
C PHE A 315 16.94 13.16 3.56
N VAL A 316 17.26 12.56 2.41
CA VAL A 316 17.35 13.26 1.12
C VAL A 316 16.55 12.45 0.12
N ALA A 317 15.59 13.11 -0.53
CA ALA A 317 14.83 12.51 -1.62
C ALA A 317 15.63 12.66 -2.93
N VAL A 318 16.04 11.55 -3.53
CA VAL A 318 16.72 11.52 -4.83
C VAL A 318 15.74 11.06 -5.90
N GLN A 319 15.33 11.98 -6.77
CA GLN A 319 14.44 11.69 -7.90
C GLN A 319 15.26 11.46 -9.17
N GLY A 320 14.91 10.43 -9.93
CA GLY A 320 15.49 10.18 -11.25
C GLY A 320 14.52 9.42 -12.14
N PRO A 321 14.29 9.83 -13.39
CA PRO A 321 13.54 9.06 -14.38
C PRO A 321 14.08 7.63 -14.61
N PRO A 322 13.33 6.74 -15.28
CA PRO A 322 13.84 5.43 -15.67
C PRO A 322 15.15 5.55 -16.46
N GLY A 323 16.16 4.75 -16.13
CA GLY A 323 17.45 4.75 -16.83
C GLY A 323 18.49 5.78 -16.38
N THR A 324 18.18 6.69 -15.45
CA THR A 324 19.13 7.75 -15.02
C THR A 324 20.24 7.31 -14.05
N GLY A 325 20.51 6.00 -13.97
CA GLY A 325 21.59 5.49 -13.15
C GLY A 325 21.36 5.52 -11.63
N LYS A 326 20.11 5.60 -11.15
CA LYS A 326 19.79 5.55 -9.70
C LYS A 326 20.45 4.39 -8.97
N THR A 327 20.43 3.20 -9.56
CA THR A 327 21.09 2.00 -9.01
C THR A 327 22.60 2.18 -8.92
N TRP A 328 23.21 2.65 -10.01
CA TRP A 328 24.66 2.88 -10.13
C TRP A 328 25.16 3.96 -9.16
N ARG A 329 24.40 5.05 -8.99
CA ARG A 329 24.67 6.14 -8.03
C ARG A 329 24.47 5.65 -6.59
N GLY A 330 23.36 4.98 -6.34
CA GLY A 330 23.01 4.41 -5.02
C GLY A 330 24.08 3.44 -4.53
N ALA A 331 24.59 2.55 -5.39
CA ALA A 331 25.65 1.62 -5.02
C ALA A 331 26.94 2.31 -4.57
N ARG A 332 27.34 3.41 -5.24
CA ARG A 332 28.51 4.22 -4.86
C ARG A 332 28.31 4.98 -3.56
N MET A 333 27.10 5.50 -3.31
CA MET A 333 26.75 6.09 -2.01
C MET A 333 26.81 5.03 -0.90
N VAL A 334 26.30 3.82 -1.15
CA VAL A 334 26.34 2.71 -0.18
C VAL A 334 27.77 2.27 0.11
N HIS A 335 28.59 2.10 -0.94
CA HIS A 335 30.02 1.81 -0.79
C HIS A 335 30.72 2.87 0.07
N SER A 336 30.49 4.14 -0.24
CA SER A 336 31.00 5.29 0.52
C SER A 336 30.62 5.28 2.00
N LEU A 337 29.36 4.97 2.32
CA LEU A 337 28.87 4.87 3.69
C LEU A 337 29.49 3.69 4.45
N ILE A 338 29.58 2.52 3.82
CA ILE A 338 30.18 1.33 4.43
C ILE A 338 31.68 1.56 4.69
N GLN A 339 32.40 2.18 3.75
CA GLN A 339 33.81 2.57 3.94
C GLN A 339 33.99 3.58 5.09
N ALA A 340 32.99 4.42 5.34
CA ALA A 340 32.93 5.29 6.52
C ALA A 340 32.49 4.57 7.82
N GLY A 341 32.37 3.24 7.81
CA GLY A 341 32.02 2.41 8.96
C GLY A 341 30.53 2.38 9.30
N GLN A 342 29.66 2.92 8.43
CA GLN A 342 28.22 2.94 8.64
C GLN A 342 27.58 1.59 8.30
N ARG A 343 26.44 1.31 8.94
CA ARG A 343 25.57 0.18 8.58
C ARG A 343 24.47 0.67 7.65
N VAL A 344 24.30 -0.01 6.52
CA VAL A 344 23.30 0.36 5.52
C VAL A 344 22.17 -0.65 5.49
N GLY A 345 20.94 -0.16 5.59
CA GLY A 345 19.71 -0.93 5.36
C GLY A 345 19.11 -0.59 3.99
N ILE A 346 18.67 -1.62 3.25
CA ILE A 346 18.04 -1.46 1.92
C ILE A 346 16.60 -1.97 1.99
N THR A 347 15.67 -1.18 1.47
CA THR A 347 14.25 -1.54 1.36
C THR A 347 13.71 -1.09 0.00
N ALA A 348 12.79 -1.86 -0.58
CA ALA A 348 12.11 -1.53 -1.84
C ALA A 348 10.76 -2.26 -1.95
N PHE A 349 9.95 -1.90 -2.94
CA PHE A 349 8.65 -2.53 -3.20
C PHE A 349 8.74 -3.96 -3.75
N SER A 350 9.89 -4.37 -4.32
CA SER A 350 10.08 -5.72 -4.83
C SER A 350 11.43 -6.30 -4.43
N HIS A 351 11.47 -7.63 -4.30
CA HIS A 351 12.71 -8.38 -4.12
C HIS A 351 13.69 -8.13 -5.28
N SER A 352 13.20 -8.07 -6.52
CA SER A 352 14.04 -7.79 -7.69
C SER A 352 14.73 -6.42 -7.62
N ALA A 353 14.07 -5.39 -7.07
CA ALA A 353 14.68 -4.07 -6.92
C ALA A 353 15.80 -4.09 -5.87
N ILE A 354 15.61 -4.82 -4.75
CA ILE A 354 16.64 -5.03 -3.73
C ILE A 354 17.82 -5.79 -4.34
N ASP A 355 17.54 -6.91 -5.00
CA ASP A 355 18.57 -7.78 -5.57
C ASP A 355 19.37 -7.05 -6.66
N ASN A 356 18.73 -6.19 -7.48
CA ASN A 356 19.41 -5.37 -8.48
C ASN A 356 20.38 -4.35 -7.86
N LEU A 357 19.97 -3.63 -6.80
CA LEU A 357 20.87 -2.69 -6.13
C LEU A 357 22.00 -3.41 -5.39
N LEU A 358 21.70 -4.55 -4.77
CA LEU A 358 22.68 -5.34 -4.06
C LEU A 358 23.73 -5.94 -5.00
N ALA A 359 23.35 -6.36 -6.21
CA ALA A 359 24.28 -6.81 -7.24
C ALA A 359 25.26 -5.70 -7.63
N GLU A 360 24.76 -4.48 -7.91
CA GLU A 360 25.61 -3.34 -8.23
C GLU A 360 26.55 -2.97 -7.07
N ILE A 361 26.10 -3.08 -5.81
CA ILE A 361 26.97 -2.88 -4.64
C ILE A 361 28.10 -3.92 -4.63
N VAL A 362 27.79 -5.20 -4.82
CA VAL A 362 28.81 -6.27 -4.90
C VAL A 362 29.81 -5.99 -6.02
N ASP A 363 29.33 -5.53 -7.18
CA ASP A 363 30.19 -5.18 -8.32
C ASP A 363 31.13 -4.01 -7.99
N VAL A 364 30.64 -2.95 -7.33
CA VAL A 364 31.47 -1.81 -6.89
C VAL A 364 32.56 -2.26 -5.92
N PHE A 365 32.22 -3.07 -4.91
CA PHE A 365 33.21 -3.61 -3.96
C PHE A 365 34.25 -4.51 -4.64
N SER A 366 33.83 -5.28 -5.66
CA SER A 366 34.74 -6.15 -6.42
C SER A 366 35.70 -5.36 -7.30
N GLN A 367 35.26 -4.23 -7.86
CA GLN A 367 36.08 -3.35 -8.71
C GLN A 367 37.14 -2.59 -7.92
N GLU A 368 36.82 -2.18 -6.70
CA GLU A 368 37.73 -1.44 -5.81
C GLU A 368 38.68 -2.35 -4.99
N ASP A 369 38.63 -3.67 -5.21
CA ASP A 369 39.41 -4.69 -4.47
C ASP A 369 39.16 -4.67 -2.94
N ASP A 370 37.94 -4.29 -2.55
CA ASP A 370 37.52 -4.19 -1.15
C ASP A 370 37.03 -5.53 -0.61
N VAL A 371 37.92 -6.28 0.03
CA VAL A 371 37.68 -7.64 0.57
C VAL A 371 36.77 -7.72 1.82
N GLY A 372 35.95 -6.69 2.09
CA GLY A 372 35.29 -6.48 3.39
C GLY A 372 33.76 -6.53 3.44
N LEU A 373 33.05 -6.65 2.31
CA LEU A 373 31.58 -6.53 2.30
C LEU A 373 30.90 -7.68 3.08
N LYS A 374 30.17 -7.32 4.14
CA LYS A 374 29.29 -8.22 4.89
C LYS A 374 27.84 -7.90 4.57
N ALA A 375 27.25 -8.65 3.64
CA ALA A 375 25.89 -8.44 3.18
C ALA A 375 24.96 -9.59 3.59
N VAL A 376 23.76 -9.25 4.07
CA VAL A 376 22.68 -10.19 4.38
C VAL A 376 21.40 -9.74 3.69
N ARG A 377 20.78 -10.65 2.92
CA ARG A 377 19.53 -10.43 2.20
C ARG A 377 18.41 -11.25 2.87
N ARG A 378 17.35 -10.57 3.33
CA ARG A 378 16.19 -11.23 3.93
C ARG A 378 15.31 -11.90 2.87
N GLY A 379 14.95 -13.16 3.09
CA GLY A 379 14.16 -14.00 2.20
C GLY A 379 14.99 -15.10 1.54
N GLU A 380 14.31 -16.06 0.91
CA GLU A 380 14.95 -17.22 0.28
C GLU A 380 15.93 -16.82 -0.83
N GLU A 381 16.97 -17.63 -0.98
CA GLU A 381 17.92 -17.52 -2.08
C GLU A 381 17.20 -17.74 -3.42
N PRO A 382 17.43 -16.89 -4.44
CA PRO A 382 16.87 -17.09 -5.76
C PRO A 382 17.23 -18.45 -6.34
N ARG A 383 16.28 -19.10 -7.03
CA ARG A 383 16.54 -20.39 -7.73
C ARG A 383 17.62 -20.30 -8.80
N SER A 384 17.89 -19.09 -9.31
CA SER A 384 18.97 -18.79 -10.24
C SER A 384 20.37 -18.77 -9.60
N GLY A 385 20.46 -18.94 -8.27
CA GLY A 385 21.66 -18.74 -7.47
C GLY A 385 21.68 -17.35 -6.82
N GLY A 386 22.21 -17.29 -5.59
CA GLY A 386 22.40 -16.05 -4.85
C GLY A 386 23.57 -15.20 -5.36
N LEU A 387 23.61 -13.95 -4.90
CA LEU A 387 24.72 -13.03 -5.21
C LEU A 387 26.01 -13.44 -4.49
N PRO A 388 27.19 -13.35 -5.16
CA PRO A 388 28.47 -13.66 -4.53
C PRO A 388 28.71 -12.84 -3.26
N GLY A 389 29.15 -13.50 -2.18
CA GLY A 389 29.44 -12.83 -0.90
C GLY A 389 28.21 -12.37 -0.10
N VAL A 390 26.98 -12.61 -0.59
CA VAL A 390 25.74 -12.27 0.10
C VAL A 390 25.17 -13.50 0.80
N SER A 391 24.90 -13.38 2.10
CA SER A 391 24.18 -14.42 2.84
C SER A 391 22.67 -14.21 2.74
N TYR A 392 21.91 -15.28 2.51
CA TYR A 392 20.44 -15.24 2.49
C TYR A 392 19.89 -15.77 3.80
N ALA A 393 19.12 -14.94 4.51
CA ALA A 393 18.46 -15.32 5.74
C ALA A 393 16.99 -15.60 5.44
N GLY A 394 16.56 -16.86 5.61
CA GLY A 394 15.15 -17.25 5.54
C GLY A 394 14.29 -16.47 6.54
N THR A 395 12.97 -16.50 6.32
CA THR A 395 11.99 -15.87 7.21
C THR A 395 11.95 -16.49 8.59
#